data_AF-A0A7V9U075-F1
#
_entry.id   AF-A0A7V9U075-F1
#
_cell.length_a   1.000
_cell.length_b   1.000
_cell.length_c   1.000
_cell.angle_alpha   90.00
_cell.angle_beta   90.00
_cell.angle_gamma   90.00
#
_symmetry.space_group_name_H-M   'P 1'
#
loop_
_entity.id
_entity.type
_entity.pdbx_description
1 polymer ?
#
loop_
_entity_poly.entity_id
_entity_poly.type
_entity_poly.pdbx_seq_one_letter_code
_entity_poly.pdbx_strand_id
1 'polypeptide(L)'
;MTRIALILLVLLHLFVGASLVRAQSATAPTLRPAIEPVRVSGSAQTTATAEEPEVDENDVVRVSTSLITVPAEVMDRNGRYIGSLRKEDFRVFENGVEQELSYFASVEQPFTVALLLDVSGSTQPRLQAIRAAANAFIKRLRPNDRLLIISFDGKSLAPRL
;
A
#
# COMPACT_ATOMS: atom_id res chain seq x y z
N MET A 1 -22.66 -25.37 26.73
CA MET A 1 -22.57 -24.71 25.41
C MET A 1 -21.64 -23.50 25.46
N THR A 2 -20.41 -23.65 25.95
CA THR A 2 -19.46 -22.53 26.21
C THR A 2 -18.03 -22.82 25.75
N ARG A 3 -17.77 -23.95 25.08
CA ARG A 3 -16.41 -24.38 24.70
C ARG A 3 -16.03 -24.16 23.23
N ILE A 4 -16.99 -23.83 22.36
CA ILE A 4 -16.75 -23.59 20.93
C ILE A 4 -16.35 -22.13 20.67
N ALA A 5 -16.76 -21.20 21.53
CA ALA A 5 -16.43 -19.79 21.42
C ALA A 5 -14.97 -19.44 21.77
N LEU A 6 -14.25 -20.32 22.48
CA LEU A 6 -12.87 -20.05 22.91
C LEU A 6 -11.81 -20.48 21.87
N ILE A 7 -12.12 -21.48 21.02
CA ILE A 7 -11.17 -21.98 20.02
C ILE A 7 -11.10 -21.06 18.79
N LEU A 8 -12.18 -20.33 18.48
CA LEU A 8 -12.15 -19.36 17.39
C LEU A 8 -11.40 -18.05 17.75
N LEU A 9 -11.27 -17.74 19.04
CA LEU A 9 -10.63 -16.50 19.51
C LEU A 9 -9.10 -16.60 19.56
N VAL A 10 -8.55 -17.81 19.70
CA VAL A 10 -7.10 -18.06 19.69
C VAL A 10 -6.54 -18.19 18.27
N LEU A 11 -7.33 -18.68 17.31
CA LEU A 11 -6.91 -18.80 15.91
C LEU A 11 -6.92 -17.46 15.13
N LEU A 12 -7.61 -16.43 15.62
CA LEU A 12 -7.57 -15.09 15.02
C LEU A 12 -6.33 -14.27 15.46
N HIS A 13 -5.69 -14.63 16.58
CA HIS A 13 -4.50 -13.93 17.06
C HIS A 13 -3.18 -14.46 16.48
N LEU A 14 -3.17 -15.56 15.74
CA LEU A 14 -1.94 -16.11 15.17
C LEU A 14 -1.58 -15.59 13.78
N PHE A 15 -2.42 -14.76 13.15
CA PHE A 15 -2.17 -14.25 11.80
C PHE A 15 -1.63 -12.80 11.74
N VAL A 16 -1.41 -12.17 12.90
CA VAL A 16 -0.87 -10.79 13.00
C VAL A 16 0.65 -10.76 13.24
N GLY A 17 1.30 -11.91 13.46
CA GLY A 17 2.75 -12.01 13.65
C GLY A 17 3.48 -12.52 12.42
N ALA A 18 4.47 -11.76 11.94
CA ALA A 18 5.44 -12.12 10.89
C ALA A 18 5.00 -11.95 9.42
N SER A 19 4.68 -10.71 9.03
CA SER A 19 5.16 -10.25 7.72
C SER A 19 6.63 -9.84 7.86
N LEU A 20 7.54 -10.80 7.70
CA LEU A 20 8.94 -10.49 7.42
C LEU A 20 8.97 -9.67 6.14
N VAL A 21 9.30 -8.39 6.25
CA VAL A 21 9.75 -7.59 5.11
C VAL A 21 11.06 -8.22 4.62
N ARG A 22 10.96 -9.06 3.59
CA ARG A 22 12.12 -9.58 2.88
C ARG A 22 12.61 -8.46 1.97
N ALA A 23 13.63 -7.72 2.44
CA ALA A 23 14.38 -6.80 1.61
C ALA A 23 14.91 -7.57 0.39
N GLN A 24 14.36 -7.31 -0.79
CA GLN A 24 14.90 -7.81 -2.04
C GLN A 24 16.04 -6.88 -2.43
N SER A 25 17.28 -7.35 -2.25
CA SER A 25 18.45 -6.71 -2.83
C SER A 25 18.41 -6.91 -4.34
N ALA A 26 17.93 -5.91 -5.09
CA ALA A 26 18.12 -5.88 -6.54
C ALA A 26 19.57 -5.44 -6.83
N THR A 27 20.40 -6.39 -7.26
CA THR A 27 21.70 -6.10 -7.87
C THR A 27 21.46 -5.40 -9.20
N ALA A 28 21.74 -4.09 -9.27
CA ALA A 28 21.76 -3.37 -10.53
C ALA A 28 22.96 -3.82 -11.39
N PRO A 29 22.83 -3.91 -12.73
CA PRO A 29 23.93 -4.27 -13.60
C PRO A 29 24.98 -3.16 -13.60
N THR A 30 26.21 -3.51 -13.24
CA THR A 30 27.38 -2.62 -13.36
C THR A 30 27.68 -2.36 -14.83
N LEU A 31 27.21 -1.24 -15.37
CA LEU A 31 27.75 -0.70 -16.61
C LEU A 31 29.17 -0.20 -16.32
N ARG A 32 30.18 -0.97 -16.75
CA ARG A 32 31.58 -0.53 -16.77
C ARG A 32 31.74 0.62 -17.78
N PRO A 33 32.19 1.81 -17.39
CA PRO A 33 32.78 2.72 -18.35
C PRO A 33 34.18 2.19 -18.68
N ALA A 34 34.37 1.72 -19.91
CA ALA A 34 35.70 1.46 -20.44
C ALA A 34 36.36 2.80 -20.77
N ILE A 35 37.14 3.34 -19.83
CA ILE A 35 38.18 4.31 -20.14
C ILE A 35 39.43 3.83 -19.41
N GLU A 36 40.32 3.15 -20.15
CA GLU A 36 41.67 2.89 -19.68
C GLU A 36 42.42 4.23 -19.60
N PRO A 37 43.06 4.56 -18.46
CA PRO A 37 43.93 5.72 -18.40
C PRO A 37 45.23 5.41 -19.15
N VAL A 38 45.49 6.18 -20.21
CA VAL A 38 46.81 6.30 -20.83
C VAL A 38 47.82 6.64 -19.73
N ARG A 39 48.74 5.72 -19.44
CA ARG A 39 49.87 5.99 -18.54
C ARG A 39 50.84 6.92 -19.25
N VAL A 40 50.85 8.20 -18.88
CA VAL A 40 51.98 9.08 -19.17
C VAL A 40 52.95 8.96 -18.00
N SER A 41 54.05 8.22 -18.22
CA SER A 41 55.20 8.23 -17.33
C SER A 41 55.84 9.63 -17.34
N GLY A 42 55.92 10.25 -16.17
CA GLY A 42 56.67 11.48 -15.94
C GLY A 42 57.15 11.52 -14.49
N SER A 43 58.45 11.32 -14.29
CA SER A 43 59.14 11.45 -13.01
C SER A 43 59.22 12.92 -12.57
N ALA A 44 58.91 13.22 -11.29
CA ALA A 44 59.81 13.94 -10.38
C ALA A 44 59.13 14.29 -9.04
N GLN A 45 59.95 14.23 -8.00
CA GLN A 45 59.74 14.40 -6.57
C GLN A 45 59.58 15.88 -6.18
N THR A 46 58.88 16.21 -5.07
CA THR A 46 59.35 17.02 -3.90
C THR A 46 58.22 17.75 -3.13
N THR A 47 58.31 17.65 -1.80
CA THR A 47 57.83 18.53 -0.70
C THR A 47 56.34 18.62 -0.32
N ALA A 48 56.09 18.24 0.93
CA ALA A 48 54.89 18.55 1.69
C ALA A 48 54.79 20.06 2.00
N THR A 49 53.62 20.63 1.78
CA THR A 49 53.09 21.83 2.44
C THR A 49 51.65 21.49 2.80
N ALA A 50 51.27 21.67 4.06
CA ALA A 50 49.90 21.46 4.52
C ALA A 50 49.05 22.62 4.01
N GLU A 51 48.28 22.38 2.95
CA GLU A 51 47.26 23.29 2.45
C GLU A 51 45.95 23.07 3.22
N GLU A 52 45.44 24.18 3.77
CA GLU A 52 44.09 24.32 4.28
C GLU A 52 43.11 24.02 3.11
N PRO A 53 42.04 23.23 3.31
CA PRO A 53 41.26 22.72 2.19
C PRO A 53 40.54 23.88 1.49
N GLU A 54 41.05 24.29 0.32
CA GLU A 54 40.35 25.17 -0.60
C GLU A 54 39.13 24.43 -1.15
N VAL A 55 37.94 24.98 -0.90
CA VAL A 55 36.70 24.49 -1.49
C VAL A 55 36.69 24.94 -2.95
N ASP A 56 36.94 24.00 -3.86
CA ASP A 56 36.90 24.20 -5.32
C ASP A 56 35.48 24.60 -5.76
N GLU A 57 35.34 25.66 -6.55
CA GLU A 57 34.06 26.12 -7.12
C GLU A 57 33.37 25.05 -7.99
N ASN A 58 34.09 23.98 -8.37
CA ASN A 58 33.56 22.84 -9.10
C ASN A 58 33.00 21.70 -8.22
N ASP A 59 32.96 21.87 -6.89
CA ASP A 59 32.48 20.82 -6.00
C ASP A 59 30.94 20.72 -6.05
N VAL A 60 30.45 19.66 -6.73
CA VAL A 60 29.01 19.45 -6.96
C VAL A 60 28.37 18.91 -5.69
N VAL A 61 27.69 19.79 -4.96
CA VAL A 61 26.83 19.41 -3.82
C VAL A 61 25.63 18.61 -4.32
N ARG A 62 25.61 17.31 -4.04
CA ARG A 62 24.46 16.44 -4.29
C ARG A 62 23.62 16.30 -3.02
N VAL A 63 22.37 16.75 -3.08
CA VAL A 63 21.40 16.56 -2.00
C VAL A 63 20.47 15.40 -2.35
N SER A 64 20.40 14.40 -1.47
CA SER A 64 19.46 13.28 -1.57
C SER A 64 18.26 13.55 -0.68
N THR A 65 17.04 13.53 -1.23
CA THR A 65 15.80 13.67 -0.46
C THR A 65 15.07 12.33 -0.36
N SER A 66 14.42 12.09 0.78
CA SER A 66 13.59 10.89 1.01
C SER A 66 12.12 11.31 1.07
N LEU A 67 11.29 10.72 0.22
CA LEU A 67 9.83 10.92 0.23
C LEU A 67 9.17 9.76 0.98
N ILE A 68 8.35 10.08 1.98
CA ILE A 68 7.60 9.11 2.77
C ILE A 68 6.11 9.26 2.46
N THR A 69 5.42 8.14 2.23
CA THR A 69 3.96 8.13 2.02
C THR A 69 3.26 7.90 3.35
N VAL A 70 2.35 8.80 3.73
CA VAL A 70 1.53 8.69 4.94
C VAL A 70 0.07 8.48 4.54
N PRO A 71 -0.50 7.27 4.71
CA PRO A 71 -1.92 7.05 4.51
C PRO A 71 -2.72 7.68 5.67
N ALA A 72 -3.79 8.40 5.35
CA ALA A 72 -4.67 9.02 6.32
C ALA A 72 -6.14 8.81 5.93
N GLU A 73 -6.99 8.57 6.94
CA GLU A 73 -8.44 8.51 6.80
C GLU A 73 -9.07 9.53 7.73
N VAL A 74 -10.04 10.30 7.23
CA VAL A 74 -10.74 11.32 8.01
C VAL A 74 -12.22 10.98 8.05
N MET A 75 -12.78 10.92 9.26
CA MET A 75 -14.19 10.66 9.51
C MET A 75 -14.83 11.80 10.31
N ASP A 76 -16.12 12.01 10.11
CA ASP A 76 -16.90 12.89 10.99
C ASP A 76 -17.23 12.21 12.34
N ARG A 77 -17.90 12.94 13.23
CA ARG A 77 -18.31 12.43 14.55
C ARG A 77 -19.32 11.27 14.49
N ASN A 78 -19.95 11.06 13.33
CA ASN A 78 -20.91 9.99 13.07
C ASN A 78 -20.26 8.79 12.37
N GLY A 79 -18.93 8.80 12.16
CA GLY A 79 -18.18 7.73 11.51
C GLY A 79 -18.31 7.74 9.97
N ARG A 80 -18.75 8.85 9.37
CA ARG A 80 -18.83 8.98 7.91
C ARG A 80 -17.50 9.49 7.36
N TYR A 81 -16.98 8.81 6.34
CA TYR A 81 -15.78 9.21 5.63
C TYR A 81 -15.93 10.60 4.96
N ILE A 82 -14.91 11.44 5.11
CA ILE A 82 -14.83 12.77 4.50
C ILE A 82 -13.78 12.73 3.38
N GLY A 83 -14.22 12.44 2.15
CA GLY A 83 -13.34 12.31 0.98
C GLY A 83 -13.04 13.61 0.22
N SER A 84 -13.68 14.72 0.59
CA SER A 84 -13.59 16.00 -0.14
C SER A 84 -12.51 16.95 0.37
N LEU A 85 -11.59 16.47 1.20
CA LEU A 85 -10.51 17.27 1.77
C LEU A 85 -9.44 17.57 0.73
N ARG A 86 -8.84 18.74 0.84
CA ARG A 86 -7.76 19.21 -0.01
C ARG A 86 -6.45 19.22 0.76
N LYS A 87 -5.35 19.36 0.03
CA LYS A 87 -4.00 19.44 0.61
C LYS A 87 -3.91 20.49 1.71
N GLU A 88 -4.60 21.62 1.52
CA GLU A 88 -4.58 22.77 2.46
C GLU A 88 -5.29 22.48 3.78
N ASP A 89 -6.10 21.42 3.85
CA ASP A 89 -6.78 20.98 5.07
C ASP A 89 -5.86 20.16 5.99
N PHE A 90 -4.62 19.89 5.58
CA PHE A 90 -3.66 19.07 6.32
C PHE A 90 -2.41 19.86 6.69
N ARG A 91 -1.92 19.61 7.90
CA ARG A 91 -0.59 20.01 8.37
C ARG A 91 0.11 18.78 8.93
N VAL A 92 1.27 18.44 8.40
CA VAL A 92 2.05 17.29 8.83
C VAL A 92 3.20 17.80 9.68
N PHE A 93 3.44 17.16 10.82
CA PHE A 93 4.53 17.51 11.72
C PHE A 93 5.40 16.28 11.96
N GLU A 94 6.72 16.48 11.92
CA GLU A 94 7.71 15.51 12.34
C GLU A 94 8.51 16.11 13.50
N ASN A 95 8.51 15.43 14.64
CA ASN A 95 9.19 15.90 15.86
C ASN A 95 8.82 17.34 16.26
N GLY A 96 7.57 17.74 16.00
CA GLY A 96 7.05 19.09 16.28
C GLY A 96 7.38 20.14 15.22
N VAL A 97 8.12 19.80 14.17
CA VAL A 97 8.42 20.70 13.04
C VAL A 97 7.47 20.39 11.89
N GLU A 98 6.81 21.43 11.36
CA GLU A 98 5.92 21.30 10.20
C GLU A 98 6.70 20.90 8.95
N GLN A 99 6.21 19.87 8.26
CA GLN A 99 6.79 19.33 7.04
C GLN A 99 5.98 19.77 5.83
N GLU A 100 6.68 20.08 4.75
CA GLU A 100 6.02 20.41 3.49
C GLU A 100 5.41 19.15 2.86
N LEU A 101 4.11 19.18 2.57
CA LEU A 101 3.49 18.14 1.75
C LEU A 101 3.89 18.35 0.30
N SER A 102 4.83 17.57 -0.24
CA SER A 102 5.18 17.68 -1.67
C SER A 102 4.09 17.10 -2.58
N TYR A 103 3.44 16.01 -2.16
CA TYR A 103 2.40 15.31 -2.92
C TYR A 103 1.18 15.02 -2.05
N PHE A 104 -0.01 15.24 -2.61
CA PHE A 104 -1.29 14.91 -1.98
C PHE A 104 -2.21 14.29 -3.02
N ALA A 105 -2.80 13.14 -2.70
CA ALA A 105 -3.78 12.49 -3.54
C ALA A 105 -4.86 11.86 -2.68
N SER A 106 -6.12 12.13 -3.03
CA SER A 106 -7.23 11.31 -2.56
C SER A 106 -7.24 10.03 -3.39
N VAL A 107 -6.78 8.94 -2.79
CA VAL A 107 -6.64 7.66 -3.51
C VAL A 107 -7.99 6.95 -3.50
N GLU A 108 -8.77 7.18 -4.55
CA GLU A 108 -9.95 6.38 -4.85
C GLU A 108 -9.54 5.06 -5.53
N GLN A 109 -9.00 4.12 -4.75
CA GLN A 109 -8.51 2.85 -5.29
C GLN A 109 -9.69 1.94 -5.69
N PRO A 110 -9.66 1.29 -6.87
CA PRO A 110 -10.66 0.28 -7.22
C PRO A 110 -10.63 -0.87 -6.23
N PHE A 111 -11.80 -1.38 -5.85
CA PHE A 111 -11.91 -2.53 -4.95
C PHE A 111 -12.57 -3.72 -5.64
N THR A 112 -12.39 -4.92 -5.05
CA THR A 112 -13.02 -6.15 -5.50
C THR A 112 -14.01 -6.64 -4.45
N VAL A 113 -15.26 -6.89 -4.83
CA VAL A 113 -16.31 -7.42 -3.93
C VAL A 113 -16.70 -8.83 -4.35
N ALA A 114 -16.89 -9.71 -3.38
CA ALA A 114 -17.56 -10.98 -3.56
C ALA A 114 -18.95 -10.94 -2.89
N LEU A 115 -20.02 -11.00 -3.68
CA LEU A 115 -21.40 -11.12 -3.20
C LEU A 115 -21.76 -12.61 -3.09
N LEU A 116 -21.88 -13.11 -1.86
CA LEU A 116 -22.42 -14.45 -1.59
C LEU A 116 -23.92 -14.36 -1.35
N LEU A 117 -24.71 -14.95 -2.24
CA LEU A 117 -26.18 -14.92 -2.22
C LEU A 117 -26.73 -16.29 -1.84
N ASP A 118 -27.41 -16.37 -0.70
CA ASP A 118 -28.18 -17.55 -0.33
C ASP A 118 -29.44 -17.63 -1.20
N VAL A 119 -29.60 -18.73 -1.93
CA VAL A 119 -30.79 -19.04 -2.73
C VAL A 119 -31.49 -20.32 -2.25
N SER A 120 -31.23 -20.73 -1.01
CA SER A 120 -31.88 -21.88 -0.38
C SER A 120 -33.38 -21.66 -0.16
N GLY A 121 -34.11 -22.75 0.09
CA GLY A 121 -35.58 -22.73 0.21
C GLY A 121 -36.12 -21.76 1.27
N SER A 122 -35.39 -21.50 2.36
CA SER A 122 -35.80 -20.55 3.42
C SER A 122 -35.76 -19.09 2.96
N THR A 123 -34.95 -18.78 1.94
CA THR A 123 -34.81 -17.42 1.40
C THR A 123 -35.82 -17.10 0.31
N GLN A 124 -36.55 -18.11 -0.21
CA GLN A 124 -37.55 -17.94 -1.28
C GLN A 124 -38.48 -16.72 -1.11
N PRO A 125 -39.10 -16.50 0.07
CA PRO A 125 -40.00 -15.35 0.25
C PRO A 125 -39.30 -13.99 0.09
N ARG A 126 -37.98 -13.95 0.25
CA ARG A 126 -37.14 -12.74 0.22
C ARG A 126 -36.25 -12.65 -1.01
N LEU A 127 -36.25 -13.65 -1.90
CA LEU A 127 -35.37 -13.69 -3.07
C LEU A 127 -35.50 -12.46 -3.96
N GLN A 128 -36.71 -11.93 -4.14
CA GLN A 128 -36.90 -10.70 -4.90
C GLN A 128 -36.24 -9.49 -4.23
N ALA A 129 -36.36 -9.37 -2.90
CA ALA A 129 -35.72 -8.30 -2.13
C ALA A 129 -34.19 -8.43 -2.15
N ILE A 130 -33.66 -9.65 -2.01
CA ILE A 130 -32.22 -9.94 -2.11
C ILE A 130 -31.70 -9.52 -3.50
N ARG A 131 -32.41 -9.90 -4.57
CA ARG A 131 -32.06 -9.51 -5.94
C ARG A 131 -32.13 -7.99 -6.15
N ALA A 132 -33.16 -7.33 -5.63
CA ALA A 132 -33.29 -5.89 -5.73
C ALA A 132 -32.15 -5.16 -5.00
N ALA A 133 -31.79 -5.61 -3.80
CA ALA A 133 -30.67 -5.06 -3.04
C ALA A 133 -29.32 -5.29 -3.72
N ALA A 134 -29.07 -6.50 -4.24
CA ALA A 134 -27.87 -6.81 -5.02
C ALA A 134 -27.77 -5.90 -6.25
N ASN A 135 -28.85 -5.75 -7.02
CA ASN A 135 -28.87 -4.85 -8.18
C ASN A 135 -28.62 -3.38 -7.80
N ALA A 136 -29.20 -2.90 -6.68
CA ALA A 136 -28.96 -1.55 -6.19
C ALA A 136 -27.51 -1.34 -5.75
N PHE A 137 -26.87 -2.36 -5.17
CA PHE A 137 -25.46 -2.34 -4.81
C PHE A 137 -24.56 -2.29 -6.06
N ILE A 138 -24.81 -3.16 -7.04
CA ILE A 138 -24.02 -3.23 -8.29
C ILE A 138 -24.05 -1.89 -9.04
N LYS A 139 -25.20 -1.21 -9.06
CA LYS A 139 -25.35 0.11 -9.69
C LYS A 139 -24.51 1.22 -9.05
N ARG A 140 -23.99 1.02 -7.83
CA ARG A 140 -23.12 1.97 -7.13
C ARG A 140 -21.64 1.70 -7.34
N LEU A 141 -21.29 0.54 -7.94
CA LEU A 141 -19.90 0.24 -8.27
C LEU A 141 -19.41 1.18 -9.37
N ARG A 142 -18.18 1.63 -9.24
CA ARG A 142 -17.51 2.44 -10.26
C ARG A 142 -17.06 1.52 -11.41
N PRO A 143 -16.81 2.06 -12.62
CA PRO A 143 -16.40 1.25 -13.78
C PRO A 143 -15.16 0.37 -13.55
N ASN A 144 -14.26 0.78 -12.65
CA ASN A 144 -13.02 0.06 -12.36
C ASN A 144 -13.16 -0.93 -11.18
N ASP A 145 -14.28 -0.89 -10.43
CA ASP A 145 -14.51 -1.83 -9.34
C ASP A 145 -14.86 -3.22 -9.92
N ARG A 146 -14.37 -4.27 -9.26
CA ARG A 146 -14.56 -5.66 -9.71
C ARG A 146 -15.57 -6.37 -8.82
N LEU A 147 -16.41 -7.19 -9.42
CA LEU A 147 -17.46 -7.94 -8.73
C LEU A 147 -17.41 -9.42 -9.08
N LEU A 148 -17.49 -10.25 -8.05
CA LEU A 148 -17.80 -11.67 -8.14
C LEU A 148 -19.15 -11.92 -7.47
N ILE A 149 -20.04 -12.66 -8.13
CA ILE A 149 -21.31 -13.10 -7.54
C ILE A 149 -21.27 -14.61 -7.42
N ILE A 150 -21.50 -15.12 -6.21
CA ILE A 150 -21.57 -16.53 -5.89
C ILE A 150 -22.94 -16.78 -5.29
N SER A 151 -23.75 -17.63 -5.92
CA SER A 151 -24.98 -18.13 -5.31
C SER A 151 -24.76 -19.51 -4.71
N PHE A 152 -25.32 -19.77 -3.54
CA PHE A 152 -25.31 -21.09 -2.92
C PHE A 152 -26.72 -21.54 -2.59
N ASP A 153 -27.02 -22.81 -2.86
CA ASP A 153 -28.22 -23.48 -2.38
C ASP A 153 -27.83 -24.55 -1.35
N GLY A 154 -28.79 -24.92 -0.49
CA GLY A 154 -28.54 -25.88 0.59
C GLY A 154 -28.45 -27.34 0.15
N LYS A 155 -28.22 -27.64 -1.14
CA LYS A 155 -28.15 -29.04 -1.59
C LYS A 155 -26.84 -29.67 -1.12
N SER A 156 -26.93 -30.40 -0.02
CA SER A 156 -25.91 -31.37 0.37
C SER A 156 -25.77 -32.40 -0.75
N LEU A 157 -24.61 -32.45 -1.39
CA LEU A 157 -24.21 -33.57 -2.23
C LEU A 157 -23.95 -34.76 -1.30
N ALA A 158 -25.01 -35.52 -0.98
CA ALA A 158 -24.80 -36.84 -0.40
C ALA A 158 -24.06 -37.69 -1.44
N PRO A 159 -22.92 -38.33 -1.09
CA PRO A 159 -22.26 -39.25 -2.01
C PRO A 159 -23.23 -40.39 -2.28
N ARG A 160 -23.60 -40.58 -3.54
CA ARG A 160 -24.22 -41.82 -3.99
C ARG A 160 -23.10 -42.86 -4.04
N LEU A 161 -23.07 -43.73 -3.03
CA LEU A 161 -22.43 -45.04 -3.09
C LEU A 161 -23.43 -46.05 -3.65
#